data_AF-A0A7C2YFB5-F1
#
_entry.id   AF-A0A7C2YFB5-F1
#
_cell.length_a   1.000
_cell.length_b   1.000
_cell.length_c   1.000
_cell.angle_alpha   90.00
_cell.angle_beta   90.00
_cell.angle_gamma   90.00
#
_symmetry.space_group_name_H-M   'P 1'
#
loop_
_entity.id
_entity.type
_entity.pdbx_description
1 polymer ?
#
loop_
_entity_poly.entity_id
_entity_poly.type
_entity_poly.pdbx_seq_one_letter_code
_entity_poly.pdbx_strand_id
1 'polypeptide(L)'
;MRLWRAKMDGERLVHGFRLWNSVKNRIMSAIRRENPDIDPIELLVETFRCIYRNDFAPAEMERICERIRQYHQAKKKGQATSPDFPLEISQERSGQPASPHNFNTPSFQL
;
A
#
# COMPACT_ATOMS: atom_id res chain seq x y z
N MET A 1 -11.12 -20.96 24.19
CA MET A 1 -10.24 -19.77 24.08
C MET A 1 -9.85 -19.33 22.66
N ARG A 2 -10.03 -20.11 21.58
CA ARG A 2 -9.64 -19.67 20.21
C ARG A 2 -10.63 -18.69 19.55
N LEU A 3 -11.93 -18.81 19.83
CA LEU A 3 -12.99 -18.00 19.21
C LEU A 3 -12.93 -16.50 19.59
N TRP A 4 -12.42 -16.17 20.78
CA TRP A 4 -12.33 -14.80 21.27
C TRP A 4 -11.23 -13.97 20.57
N ARG A 5 -10.10 -14.60 20.18
CA ARG A 5 -9.05 -13.92 19.40
C ARG A 5 -9.54 -13.59 17.99
N ALA A 6 -10.14 -14.56 17.29
CA ALA A 6 -10.65 -14.35 15.94
C ALA A 6 -11.71 -13.23 15.86
N LYS A 7 -12.57 -13.10 16.89
CA LYS A 7 -13.58 -12.03 16.97
C LYS A 7 -12.93 -10.65 17.20
N MET A 8 -11.92 -10.57 18.06
CA MET A 8 -11.14 -9.34 18.27
C MET A 8 -10.31 -8.94 17.04
N ASP A 9 -9.80 -9.92 16.29
CA ASP A 9 -9.04 -9.66 15.07
C ASP A 9 -9.94 -9.10 13.96
N GLY A 10 -11.17 -9.61 13.83
CA GLY A 10 -12.18 -9.08 12.90
C GLY A 10 -12.59 -7.65 13.23
N GLU A 11 -12.85 -7.34 14.50
CA GLU A 11 -13.20 -5.97 14.93
C GLU A 11 -12.04 -4.99 14.73
N ARG A 12 -10.80 -5.42 14.97
CA ARG A 12 -9.59 -4.63 14.69
C ARG A 12 -9.43 -4.32 13.20
N LEU A 13 -9.68 -5.29 12.33
CA LEU A 13 -9.63 -5.09 10.88
C LEU A 13 -10.69 -4.09 10.42
N VAL A 14 -11.93 -4.22 10.90
CA VAL A 14 -13.01 -3.28 10.59
C VAL A 14 -12.67 -1.88 11.07
N HIS A 15 -12.12 -1.75 12.27
CA HIS A 15 -11.68 -0.46 12.80
C HIS A 15 -10.53 0.13 11.99
N GLY A 16 -9.55 -0.68 11.61
CA GLY A 16 -8.45 -0.27 10.73
C GLY A 16 -8.94 0.24 9.37
N PHE A 17 -9.89 -0.45 8.75
CA PHE A 17 -10.49 -0.02 7.48
C PHE A 17 -11.28 1.29 7.61
N ARG A 18 -11.97 1.49 8.74
CA ARG A 18 -12.67 2.76 9.03
C ARG A 18 -11.69 3.91 9.18
N LEU A 19 -10.62 3.72 9.95
CA LEU A 19 -9.59 4.73 10.15
C LEU A 19 -8.91 5.07 8.82
N TRP A 20 -8.55 4.05 8.05
CA TRP A 20 -8.00 4.20 6.71
C TRP A 20 -8.90 5.04 5.80
N ASN A 21 -10.20 4.71 5.72
CA ASN A 21 -11.14 5.49 4.92
C ASN A 21 -11.29 6.92 5.41
N SER A 22 -11.27 7.15 6.73
CA SER A 22 -11.32 8.50 7.28
C SER A 22 -10.11 9.34 6.86
N VAL A 23 -8.90 8.78 6.96
CA VAL A 23 -7.66 9.44 6.53
C VAL A 23 -7.69 9.72 5.03
N LYS A 24 -8.01 8.71 4.21
CA LYS A 24 -8.13 8.85 2.76
C LYS A 24 -9.12 9.95 2.37
N ASN A 25 -10.30 9.97 2.97
CA ASN A 25 -11.32 10.97 2.68
C ASN A 25 -10.86 12.37 3.06
N ARG A 26 -10.16 12.53 4.19
CA ARG A 26 -9.61 13.81 4.61
C ARG A 26 -8.57 14.34 3.62
N ILE A 27 -7.70 13.47 3.10
CA ILE A 27 -6.73 13.80 2.06
C ILE A 27 -7.44 14.23 0.77
N MET A 28 -8.39 13.42 0.30
CA MET A 28 -9.18 13.74 -0.90
C MET A 28 -9.90 15.09 -0.78
N SER A 29 -10.49 15.38 0.38
CA SER A 29 -11.13 16.66 0.65
C SER A 29 -10.15 17.83 0.63
N ALA A 30 -8.94 17.65 1.17
CA ALA A 30 -7.91 18.68 1.12
C ALA A 30 -7.48 18.96 -0.33
N ILE A 31 -7.20 17.92 -1.11
CA ILE A 31 -6.83 18.04 -2.53
C ILE A 31 -7.93 18.75 -3.33
N ARG A 32 -9.21 18.36 -3.14
CA ARG A 32 -10.36 19.01 -3.82
C ARG A 32 -10.52 20.48 -3.45
N ARG A 33 -10.21 20.85 -2.21
CA ARG A 33 -10.30 22.24 -1.78
C ARG A 33 -9.25 23.11 -2.49
N GLU A 34 -8.08 22.55 -2.77
CA GLU A 34 -7.02 23.22 -3.50
C GLU A 34 -7.25 23.19 -5.02
N ASN A 35 -7.89 22.13 -5.51
CA ASN A 35 -8.21 21.91 -6.93
C ASN A 35 -9.69 21.48 -7.10
N PRO A 36 -10.64 22.43 -7.15
CA PRO A 36 -12.08 22.12 -7.16
C PRO A 36 -12.53 21.26 -8.35
N ASP A 37 -11.94 21.49 -9.52
CA ASP A 37 -12.31 20.84 -10.78
C ASP A 37 -11.43 19.64 -11.13
N ILE A 38 -10.70 19.10 -10.15
CA ILE A 38 -9.80 17.97 -10.38
C ILE A 38 -10.54 16.74 -10.93
N ASP A 39 -9.99 16.15 -12.00
CA ASP A 39 -10.53 14.92 -12.58
C ASP A 39 -10.51 13.79 -11.52
N PRO A 40 -11.55 12.93 -11.43
CA PRO A 40 -11.60 11.86 -10.44
C PRO A 40 -10.41 10.89 -10.47
N ILE A 41 -9.81 10.65 -11.64
CA ILE A 41 -8.62 9.80 -11.79
C ILE A 41 -7.40 10.51 -11.23
N GLU A 42 -7.21 11.80 -11.54
CA GLU A 42 -6.10 12.58 -10.97
C GLU A 42 -6.24 12.75 -9.46
N LEU A 43 -7.47 12.89 -8.93
CA LEU A 43 -7.71 12.89 -7.50
C LEU A 43 -7.24 11.60 -6.83
N LEU A 44 -7.48 10.45 -7.48
CA LEU A 44 -7.00 9.16 -6.99
C LEU A 44 -5.48 9.09 -7.01
N VAL A 45 -4.84 9.55 -8.09
CA VAL A 45 -3.39 9.59 -8.24
C VAL A 45 -2.75 10.49 -7.17
N GLU A 46 -3.25 11.70 -6.99
CA GLU A 46 -2.74 12.64 -5.97
C GLU A 46 -2.95 12.11 -4.55
N THR A 47 -4.09 11.45 -4.30
CA THR A 47 -4.33 10.79 -3.01
C THR A 47 -3.33 9.66 -2.77
N PHE A 48 -3.05 8.85 -3.79
CA PHE A 48 -2.04 7.78 -3.71
C PHE A 48 -0.65 8.34 -3.44
N ARG A 49 -0.22 9.35 -4.20
CA ARG A 49 1.06 10.04 -3.99
C ARG A 49 1.18 10.59 -2.57
N CYS A 50 0.12 11.20 -2.04
CA CYS A 50 0.12 11.77 -0.70
C CYS A 50 0.32 10.69 0.38
N ILE A 51 -0.38 9.57 0.26
CA ILE A 51 -0.31 8.50 1.27
C ILE A 51 1.02 7.75 1.23
N TYR A 52 1.52 7.45 0.03
CA TYR A 52 2.66 6.57 -0.17
C TYR A 52 3.95 7.31 -0.56
N ARG A 53 4.00 8.63 -0.34
CA ARG A 53 5.11 9.51 -0.79
C ARG A 53 6.50 8.98 -0.43
N ASN A 54 6.61 8.37 0.75
CA ASN A 54 7.88 7.92 1.32
C ASN A 54 8.12 6.41 1.13
N ASP A 55 7.15 5.69 0.59
CA ASP A 55 7.19 4.23 0.49
C ASP A 55 7.82 3.76 -0.82
N PHE A 56 7.91 4.64 -1.82
CA PHE A 56 8.44 4.34 -3.15
C PHE A 56 9.51 5.36 -3.57
N ALA A 57 10.47 4.90 -4.38
CA ALA A 57 11.38 5.82 -5.06
C ALA A 57 10.58 6.71 -6.05
N PRO A 58 11.01 7.96 -6.32
CA PRO A 58 10.27 8.88 -7.19
C PRO A 58 9.92 8.30 -8.56
N ALA A 59 10.85 7.57 -9.19
CA ALA A 59 10.63 6.92 -10.49
C ALA A 59 9.61 5.78 -10.42
N GLU A 60 9.56 5.05 -9.31
CA GLU A 60 8.60 3.96 -9.09
C GLU A 60 7.20 4.51 -8.79
N MET A 61 7.12 5.56 -7.96
CA MET A 61 5.88 6.29 -7.71
C MET A 61 5.22 6.73 -9.02
N GLU A 62 6.01 7.30 -9.94
CA GLU A 62 5.43 7.73 -11.24
C GLU A 62 4.97 6.58 -12.12
N ARG A 63 5.70 5.46 -12.14
CA ARG A 63 5.25 4.26 -12.86
C ARG A 63 3.92 3.74 -12.31
N ILE A 64 3.75 3.75 -10.99
CA ILE A 64 2.50 3.32 -10.35
C ILE A 64 1.36 4.29 -10.68
N CYS A 65 1.59 5.59 -10.56
CA CYS A 65 0.60 6.62 -10.90
C CYS A 65 0.14 6.50 -12.35
N GLU A 66 1.07 6.29 -13.28
CA GLU A 66 0.74 6.12 -14.68
C GLU A 66 -0.08 4.84 -14.95
N ARG A 67 0.25 3.74 -14.27
CA ARG A 67 -0.55 2.51 -14.34
C ARG A 67 -1.98 2.71 -13.83
N ILE A 68 -2.16 3.47 -12.75
CA ILE A 68 -3.47 3.83 -12.22
C ILE A 68 -4.28 4.59 -13.30
N ARG A 69 -3.68 5.60 -13.94
CA ARG A 69 -4.34 6.35 -15.03
C ARG A 69 -4.78 5.44 -16.16
N GLN A 70 -3.87 4.61 -16.66
CA GLN A 70 -4.13 3.71 -17.78
C GLN A 70 -5.26 2.73 -17.49
N TYR A 71 -5.24 2.10 -16.31
CA TYR A 71 -6.29 1.18 -15.88
C TYR A 71 -7.68 1.84 -15.88
N HIS A 72 -7.78 3.03 -15.29
CA HIS A 72 -9.06 3.74 -15.19
C HIS A 72 -9.54 4.29 -16.54
N GLN A 73 -8.63 4.72 -17.40
CA GLN A 73 -8.96 5.14 -18.77
C GLN A 73 -9.44 3.96 -19.63
N ALA A 74 -8.77 2.80 -19.55
CA ALA A 74 -9.18 1.58 -20.26
C ALA A 74 -10.56 1.10 -19.79
N LYS A 75 -10.82 1.17 -18.48
CA LYS A 75 -12.14 0.87 -17.90
C LYS A 75 -13.23 1.82 -18.39
N LYS A 76 -12.95 3.13 -18.49
CA LYS A 76 -13.89 4.12 -19.02
C LYS A 76 -14.25 3.88 -20.49
N LYS A 77 -13.33 3.30 -21.27
CA LYS A 77 -13.52 2.95 -22.69
C LYS A 77 -14.19 1.58 -22.90
N GLY A 78 -14.61 0.88 -21.84
CA GLY A 78 -15.24 -0.44 -21.95
C GLY A 78 -14.29 -1.56 -22.38
N GLN A 79 -12.97 -1.35 -22.28
CA GLN A 79 -11.93 -2.28 -22.71
C GLN A 79 -11.18 -2.94 -21.54
N ALA A 80 -11.74 -2.94 -20.33
CA ALA A 80 -11.09 -3.58 -19.18
C ALA A 80 -11.19 -5.12 -19.28
N THR A 81 -10.32 -5.71 -20.10
CA THR A 81 -9.82 -7.06 -19.80
C THR A 81 -8.96 -6.95 -18.54
N SER A 82 -9.10 -7.93 -17.66
CA SER A 82 -8.36 -8.01 -16.39
C SER A 82 -6.90 -7.65 -16.62
N PRO A 83 -6.27 -6.78 -15.81
CA PRO A 83 -4.85 -6.56 -15.94
C PRO A 83 -4.18 -7.90 -15.64
N ASP A 84 -3.50 -8.48 -16.63
CA ASP A 84 -2.41 -9.40 -16.36
C ASP A 84 -1.41 -8.58 -15.55
N PHE A 85 -1.47 -8.74 -14.23
CA PHE A 85 -0.44 -8.28 -13.34
C PHE A 85 0.64 -9.36 -13.35
N PRO A 86 1.75 -9.22 -14.09
CA PRO A 86 2.93 -9.97 -13.76
C PRO A 86 3.39 -9.43 -12.40
N LEU A 87 3.00 -10.13 -11.34
CA LEU A 87 3.72 -10.16 -10.07
C LEU A 87 5.08 -10.81 -10.35
N GLU A 88 5.95 -10.15 -11.12
CA GLU A 88 7.38 -10.42 -11.02
C GLU A 88 7.82 -9.83 -9.67
N ILE A 89 7.57 -10.60 -8.63
CA ILE A 89 8.35 -10.52 -7.40
C ILE A 89 9.75 -10.94 -7.85
N SER A 90 10.63 -9.97 -8.10
CA SER A 90 12.05 -10.23 -8.33
C SER A 90 12.59 -10.99 -7.12
N GLN A 91 12.63 -12.30 -7.23
CA GLN A 91 13.16 -13.23 -6.25
C GLN A 91 14.68 -13.26 -6.44
N GLU A 92 15.34 -12.16 -6.15
CA GLU A 92 16.80 -12.10 -6.10
C GLU A 92 17.25 -11.70 -4.71
N ARG A 93 17.50 -12.72 -3.89
CA ARG A 93 18.67 -12.78 -3.01
C ARG A 93 18.97 -14.24 -2.67
N SER A 94 19.68 -14.84 -3.61
CA SER A 94 20.92 -15.59 -3.40
C SER A 94 21.05 -16.31 -2.05
N GLY A 95 21.09 -17.63 -2.10
CA GLY A 95 21.45 -18.47 -0.98
C GLY A 95 22.83 -18.15 -0.41
N GLN A 96 22.89 -18.13 0.91
CA GLN A 96 24.05 -18.56 1.69
C GLN A 96 23.53 -19.38 2.88
N PRO A 97 24.07 -20.59 3.12
CA PRO A 97 23.75 -21.32 4.35
C PRO A 97 24.43 -20.63 5.53
N ALA A 98 23.65 -20.16 6.50
CA ALA A 98 24.18 -19.67 7.76
C ALA A 98 24.73 -20.85 8.57
N SER A 99 26.05 -20.92 8.70
CA SER A 99 26.73 -21.76 9.69
C SER A 99 26.31 -21.36 11.12
N PRO A 100 26.29 -22.31 12.08
CA PRO A 100 25.87 -22.03 13.44
C PRO A 100 27.01 -21.34 14.20
N HIS A 101 26.88 -20.04 14.47
CA HIS A 101 27.76 -19.34 15.40
C HIS A 101 27.16 -19.30 16.81
N ASN A 102 27.97 -19.81 17.74
CA ASN A 102 27.80 -19.83 19.19
C ASN A 102 27.19 -18.53 19.76
N PHE A 103 26.12 -18.68 20.53
CA PHE A 103 25.67 -17.64 21.46
C PHE A 103 26.57 -17.66 22.69
N ASN A 104 27.50 -16.71 22.76
CA ASN A 104 28.17 -16.33 24.00
C ASN A 104 27.27 -15.31 24.71
N THR A 105 26.85 -15.64 25.93
CA THR A 105 26.08 -14.81 26.85
C THR A 105 26.82 -13.55 27.27
N PRO A 106 26.11 -12.46 27.60
CA PRO A 106 26.55 -11.57 28.67
C PRO A 106 25.61 -11.67 29.87
N SER A 107 26.21 -12.04 31.00
CA SER A 107 25.65 -11.93 32.34
C SER A 107 25.27 -10.48 32.65
N PHE A 108 24.03 -10.25 33.08
CA PHE A 108 23.66 -9.03 33.78
C PHE A 108 23.60 -9.34 35.28
N GLN A 109 24.60 -8.84 36.02
CA GLN A 109 24.49 -8.58 37.44
C GLN A 109 23.93 -7.16 37.61
N LEU A 110 22.87 -7.03 38.39
CA LEU A 110 22.61 -5.98 39.38
C LEU A 110 21.42 -6.40 40.24
#